data_AF-A0AAW1TR08-F1
#
_entry.id   AF-A0AAW1TR08-F1
#
_cell.length_a   1.000
_cell.length_b   1.000
_cell.length_c   1.000
_cell.angle_alpha   90.00
_cell.angle_beta   90.00
_cell.angle_gamma   90.00
#
_symmetry.space_group_name_H-M   'P 1'
#
loop_
_entity.id
_entity.type
_entity.pdbx_description
1 polymer ?
#
loop_
_entity_poly.entity_id
_entity_poly.type
_entity_poly.pdbx_seq_one_letter_code
_entity_poly.pdbx_strand_id
1 'polypeptide(L)' 'MLWDRAMGYHYIPLQAVQYSNEESSGQWLPLEADLVMRDGEVVGTENPTGHSLLVDCRFELPFGMYSELI' A
#
# COMPACT_ATOMS: atom_id res chain seq x y z
N MET A 1 1.59 -25.49 -18.85
CA MET A 1 2.29 -24.53 -17.97
C MET A 1 1.23 -23.80 -17.18
N LEU A 2 1.29 -23.86 -15.85
CA LEU A 2 0.42 -23.06 -15.01
C LEU A 2 1.03 -21.65 -15.00
N TRP A 3 0.50 -20.78 -15.85
CA TRP A 3 0.92 -19.38 -15.89
C TRP A 3 0.12 -18.66 -14.83
N ASP A 4 0.72 -18.45 -13.67
CA ASP A 4 0.11 -17.59 -12.66
C ASP A 4 -0.12 -16.21 -13.29
N ARG A 5 -1.35 -15.74 -13.23
CA ARG A 5 -1.77 -14.43 -13.71
C ARG A 5 -2.15 -13.59 -12.51
N ALA A 6 -1.59 -12.39 -12.41
CA ALA A 6 -1.99 -11.44 -11.39
C ALA A 6 -3.49 -11.10 -11.54
N MET A 7 -4.23 -11.17 -10.44
CA MET A 7 -5.64 -10.73 -10.40
C MET A 7 -5.76 -9.20 -10.44
N GLY A 8 -4.74 -8.49 -9.94
CA GLY A 8 -4.63 -7.03 -9.98
C GLY A 8 -3.58 -6.53 -8.98
N TYR A 9 -3.44 -5.21 -8.94
CA TYR A 9 -2.42 -4.49 -8.17
C TYR A 9 -3.05 -3.31 -7.44
N HIS A 10 -2.41 -2.87 -6.35
CA HIS A 10 -2.72 -1.61 -5.69
C HIS A 10 -1.40 -0.93 -5.30
N TYR A 11 -1.27 0.36 -5.58
CA TYR A 11 -0.08 1.13 -5.25
C TYR A 11 -0.33 2.04 -4.05
N ILE A 12 0.47 1.87 -2.97
CA ILE A 12 0.40 2.70 -1.77
C ILE A 12 1.69 3.54 -1.68
N PRO A 13 1.62 4.87 -1.86
CA PRO A 13 2.76 5.74 -1.57
C PRO A 13 3.14 5.60 -0.09
N LEU A 14 4.42 5.40 0.21
CA LEU A 14 4.87 5.22 1.60
C LEU A 14 4.53 6.42 2.49
N GLN A 15 4.47 7.63 1.94
CA GLN A 15 4.09 8.84 2.67
C GLN A 15 2.62 8.83 3.13
N ALA A 16 1.77 7.99 2.54
CA ALA A 16 0.39 7.79 2.96
C ALA A 16 0.24 6.71 4.05
N VAL A 17 1.30 5.94 4.34
CA VAL A 17 1.27 4.90 5.38
C VAL A 17 1.46 5.56 6.75
N GLN A 18 0.51 5.32 7.65
CA GLN A 18 0.52 5.87 9.00
C GLN A 18 1.54 5.17 9.91
N TYR A 19 2.01 5.90 10.93
CA TYR A 19 2.79 5.31 12.02
C TYR A 19 1.85 4.88 13.15
N SER A 20 1.98 3.63 13.60
CA SER A 20 1.23 3.09 14.73
C SER A 20 1.90 1.83 15.26
N ASN A 21 1.89 1.66 16.59
CA ASN A 21 2.28 0.41 17.24
C ASN A 21 1.09 -0.53 17.47
N GLU A 22 -0.13 -0.09 17.14
CA GLU A 22 -1.36 -0.86 17.28
C GLU A 22 -1.81 -1.42 15.93
N GLU A 23 -2.28 -2.66 15.94
CA GLU A 23 -2.96 -3.28 14.80
C GLU A 23 -4.30 -2.58 14.52
N SER A 24 -4.63 -2.40 13.24
CA SER A 24 -5.90 -1.78 12.84
C SER A 24 -6.86 -2.81 12.25
N SER A 25 -8.13 -2.41 12.05
CA SER A 25 -9.10 -3.23 11.31
C SER A 25 -8.74 -3.42 9.83
N GLY A 26 -7.72 -2.73 9.33
CA GLY A 26 -7.37 -2.65 7.92
C GLY A 26 -8.37 -1.82 7.11
N GLN A 27 -8.08 -1.72 5.81
CA GLN A 27 -8.91 -1.05 4.81
C GLN A 27 -9.08 -1.94 3.59
N TRP A 28 -10.28 -1.93 2.99
CA TRP A 28 -10.51 -2.57 1.71
C TRP A 28 -9.91 -1.71 0.60
N LEU A 29 -8.88 -2.24 -0.06
CA LEU A 29 -8.19 -1.58 -1.17
C LEU A 29 -8.62 -2.22 -2.50
N PRO A 30 -9.09 -1.44 -3.48
CA PRO A 30 -9.46 -1.96 -4.79
C PRO A 30 -8.21 -2.45 -5.54
N LEU A 31 -8.36 -3.53 -6.30
CA LEU A 31 -7.32 -3.98 -7.22
C LEU A 31 -7.60 -3.46 -8.63
N GLU A 32 -6.55 -2.95 -9.24
CA GLU A 32 -6.51 -2.39 -10.58
C GLU A 32 -5.70 -3.33 -11.51
N ALA A 33 -6.00 -3.36 -12.80
CA ALA A 33 -5.45 -4.34 -13.73
C ALA A 33 -4.01 -4.00 -14.15
N ASP A 34 -3.69 -2.72 -14.23
CA ASP A 34 -2.46 -2.21 -14.85
C ASP A 34 -1.64 -1.32 -13.90
N LEU A 35 -0.32 -1.33 -14.11
CA LEU A 35 0.63 -0.45 -13.41
C LEU A 35 0.83 0.83 -14.22
N VAL A 36 0.78 1.98 -13.54
CA VAL A 36 1.15 3.27 -14.14
C VAL A 36 2.64 3.48 -13.96
N MET A 37 3.35 3.64 -15.07
CA MET A 37 4.81 3.80 -15.10
C MET A 37 5.22 5.23 -15.47
N ARG A 38 6.20 5.79 -14.77
CA ARG A 38 6.85 7.06 -15.11
C ARG A 38 8.35 6.94 -14.92
N ASP A 39 9.12 7.29 -15.95
CA ASP A 39 10.59 7.26 -15.93
C ASP A 39 11.18 5.91 -15.47
N GLY A 40 10.48 4.80 -15.75
CA GLY A 40 10.88 3.45 -15.37
C GLY A 40 10.42 2.99 -13.98
N GLU A 41 9.70 3.84 -13.23
CA GLU A 41 9.19 3.55 -11.90
C GLU A 41 7.67 3.39 -11.89
N VAL A 42 7.14 2.56 -10.99
CA VAL A 42 5.71 2.45 -10.74
C VAL A 42 5.26 3.64 -9.89
N VAL A 43 4.28 4.40 -10.36
CA VAL A 43 3.75 5.59 -9.67
C VAL A 43 2.27 5.49 -9.32
N GLY A 44 1.62 4.39 -9.71
CA GLY A 44 0.20 4.18 -9.49
C GLY A 44 -0.31 2.91 -10.16
N THR A 45 -1.63 2.74 -10.14
CA THR A 45 -2.35 1.66 -10.81
C THR A 45 -3.63 2.19 -11.45
N GLU A 46 -4.12 1.53 -12.50
CA GLU A 46 -5.34 1.91 -13.21
C GLU A 46 -6.09 0.71 -13.79
N ASN A 47 -7.32 0.97 -14.27
CA ASN A 47 -8.28 0.02 -14.82
C ASN A 47 -8.87 -0.95 -13.76
N PRO A 48 -10.05 -0.61 -13.17
CA PRO A 48 -10.60 -1.36 -12.06
C PRO A 48 -10.94 -2.80 -12.42
N THR A 49 -10.56 -3.74 -11.55
CA THR A 49 -10.90 -5.17 -11.72
C THR A 49 -12.22 -5.56 -11.05
N GLY A 50 -12.70 -4.73 -10.12
CA GLY A 50 -13.83 -5.05 -9.24
C GLY A 50 -13.47 -5.98 -8.06
N HIS A 51 -12.21 -6.41 -7.95
CA HIS A 51 -11.70 -7.13 -6.79
C HIS A 51 -11.15 -6.17 -5.73
N SER A 52 -11.04 -6.63 -4.49
CA SER A 52 -10.45 -5.86 -3.40
C SER A 52 -9.73 -6.76 -2.40
N LEU A 53 -8.74 -6.21 -1.71
CA LEU A 53 -8.02 -6.87 -0.62
C LEU A 53 -8.19 -6.07 0.67
N LEU A 54 -8.40 -6.75 1.79
CA LEU A 54 -8.35 -6.13 3.11
C LEU A 54 -6.88 -6.06 3.55
N VAL A 55 -6.36 -4.86 3.76
CA VAL A 55 -4.96 -4.62 4.10
C VAL A 55 -4.87 -3.74 5.34
N ASP A 56 -4.11 -4.20 6.34
CA ASP A 56 -3.57 -3.35 7.40
C ASP A 56 -2.09 -3.08 7.10
N CYS A 57 -1.73 -1.80 6.93
CA CYS A 57 -0.37 -1.37 6.63
C CYS A 57 -0.03 -0.16 7.50
N ARG A 58 1.07 -0.25 8.23
CA ARG A 58 1.57 0.79 9.13
C ARG A 58 3.08 0.70 9.27
N PHE A 59 3.70 1.84 9.57
CA PHE A 59 5.05 1.87 10.11
C PHE A 59 4.98 1.74 11.63
N GLU A 60 5.86 0.95 12.23
CA GLU A 60 6.07 1.02 13.68
C GLU A 60 6.76 2.35 14.05
N LEU A 61 6.49 2.84 15.26
CA LEU A 61 7.20 4.00 15.76
C LEU A 61 8.68 3.63 15.97
N PRO A 62 9.63 4.51 15.58
CA PRO A 62 11.04 4.26 15.83
C PRO A 62 11.30 4.17 17.34
N PHE A 63 12.26 3.32 17.72
CA PHE A 63 12.67 3.19 19.12
C PHE A 63 13.53 4.40 19.53
N GLY A 64 12.97 5.30 20.35
CA GLY A 64 13.70 6.47 20.88
C GLY A 64 12.80 7.61 21.39
N MET A 65 13.32 8.40 22.33
CA MET A 65 12.65 9.58 22.91
C MET A 65 12.51 10.69 21.85
N TYR A 66 11.29 11.08 21.49
CA TYR A 66 11.05 12.46 21.01
C TYR A 66 10.94 13.37 22.22
N SER A 67 12.06 13.51 22.95
CA SER A 67 12.24 14.64 23.85
C SER A 67 13.10 15.66 23.13
N GLU A 68 12.58 16.27 22.06
CA GLU A 68 13.12 17.55 21.65
C GLU A 68 12.02 18.33 20.92
N LEU A 69 11.66 19.45 21.55
CA LEU A 69 10.92 20.62 21.03
C LEU A 69 9.38 20.62 21.17
N ILE A 70 8.91 20.75 22.41
CA ILE A 70 8.09 21.90 22.85
C ILE A 70 8.61 22.38 24.21
#